data_AF-A0A1H9PWZ4-F1
#
_entry.id   AF-A0A1H9PWZ4-F1
#
_cell.length_a   1.000
_cell.length_b   1.000
_cell.length_c   1.000
_cell.angle_alpha   90.00
_cell.angle_beta   90.00
_cell.angle_gamma   90.00
#
_symmetry.space_group_name_H-M   'P 1'
#
loop_
_entity.id
_entity.type
_entity.pdbx_description
1 polymer ?
#
loop_
_entity_poly.entity_id
_entity_poly.type
_entity_poly.pdbx_seq_one_letter_code
_entity_poly.pdbx_strand_id
1 'polypeptide(L)'
;MNSVFKIEKKLKAKDYSNQEICQYLESKSVSLVYMTLKEISDEKIDSKDVIDTVLAIANNDREISSRGLGVTTLRIVAIATLNKLGNSEIFDSLDENEKNLVRGAFS
;
A
#
# COMPACT_ATOMS: atom_id res chain seq x y z
N MET A 1 0.46 10.22 -17.81
CA MET A 1 0.35 9.98 -16.34
C MET A 1 -0.36 11.19 -15.75
N ASN A 2 -1.51 11.00 -15.08
CA ASN A 2 -2.23 12.10 -14.44
C ASN A 2 -1.35 12.74 -13.35
N SER A 3 -1.51 14.05 -13.11
CA SER A 3 -0.77 14.68 -12.01
C SER A 3 -1.18 14.06 -10.68
N VAL A 4 -0.23 13.91 -9.75
CA VAL A 4 -0.47 13.34 -8.41
C VAL A 4 -1.66 14.01 -7.72
N PHE A 5 -1.81 15.33 -7.90
CA PHE A 5 -2.93 16.12 -7.38
C PHE A 5 -4.31 15.67 -7.92
N LYS A 6 -4.42 15.32 -9.21
CA LYS A 6 -5.68 14.80 -9.76
C LYS A 6 -6.02 13.44 -9.16
N ILE A 7 -5.01 12.60 -8.95
CA ILE A 7 -5.19 11.27 -8.39
C ILE A 7 -5.62 11.37 -6.91
N GLU A 8 -4.96 12.23 -6.13
CA GLU A 8 -5.33 12.49 -4.73
C GLU A 8 -6.78 12.97 -4.61
N LYS A 9 -7.23 13.84 -5.54
CA LYS A 9 -8.65 14.24 -5.59
C LYS A 9 -9.59 13.06 -5.85
N LYS A 10 -9.23 12.18 -6.77
CA LYS A 10 -10.02 10.97 -7.08
C LYS A 10 -10.12 10.05 -5.87
N LEU A 11 -9.00 9.79 -5.19
CA LEU A 11 -8.96 9.02 -3.93
C LEU A 11 -9.89 9.63 -2.88
N LYS A 12 -9.73 10.93 -2.57
CA LYS A 12 -10.58 11.62 -1.57
C LYS A 12 -12.06 11.64 -1.94
N ALA A 13 -12.38 11.68 -3.23
CA ALA A 13 -13.75 11.68 -3.72
C ALA A 13 -14.36 10.27 -3.84
N LYS A 14 -13.59 9.21 -3.58
CA LYS A 14 -13.97 7.80 -3.82
C LYS A 14 -14.40 7.52 -5.27
N ASP A 15 -13.84 8.29 -6.20
CA ASP A 15 -14.12 8.18 -7.62
C ASP A 15 -12.95 7.44 -8.28
N TYR A 16 -12.88 6.13 -8.10
CA TYR A 16 -11.83 5.29 -8.67
C TYR A 16 -12.33 3.88 -8.94
N SER A 17 -11.71 3.21 -9.91
CA SER A 17 -11.87 1.77 -10.13
C SER A 17 -10.73 0.96 -9.52
N ASN A 18 -10.91 -0.35 -9.36
CA ASN A 18 -9.84 -1.25 -8.89
C ASN A 18 -8.63 -1.21 -9.83
N GLN A 19 -8.84 -1.09 -11.14
CA GLN A 19 -7.75 -0.93 -12.11
C GLN A 19 -6.95 0.34 -11.85
N GLU A 20 -7.63 1.44 -11.51
CA GLU A 20 -6.96 2.69 -11.17
C GLU A 20 -6.17 2.57 -9.85
N ILE A 21 -6.73 1.89 -8.85
CA ILE A 21 -6.01 1.60 -7.60
C ILE A 21 -4.69 0.85 -7.89
N CYS A 22 -4.73 -0.21 -8.71
CA CYS A 22 -3.52 -0.94 -9.09
C CYS A 22 -2.51 -0.03 -9.82
N GLN A 23 -2.97 0.84 -10.72
CA GLN A 23 -2.11 1.82 -11.40
C GLN A 23 -1.48 2.82 -10.42
N TYR A 24 -2.20 3.24 -9.38
CA TYR A 24 -1.69 4.19 -8.38
C TYR A 24 -0.64 3.53 -7.47
N LEU A 25 -0.81 2.24 -7.15
CA LEU A 25 0.19 1.42 -6.43
C LEU A 25 1.48 1.21 -7.25
N GLU A 26 1.42 1.32 -8.57
CA GLU A 26 2.57 1.24 -9.49
C GLU A 26 3.30 2.57 -9.69
N SER A 27 2.84 3.63 -9.02
CA SER A 27 3.44 4.94 -9.14
C SER A 27 4.86 5.00 -8.56
N LYS A 28 5.75 5.75 -9.23
CA LYS A 28 7.08 6.11 -8.69
C LYS A 28 7.00 7.06 -7.49
N SER A 29 5.83 7.65 -7.23
CA SER A 29 5.63 8.58 -6.12
C SER A 29 5.30 7.80 -4.84
N VAL A 30 6.27 7.72 -3.92
CA VAL A 30 6.09 7.09 -2.60
C VAL A 30 4.87 7.63 -1.86
N SER A 31 4.64 8.95 -1.90
CA SER A 31 3.47 9.56 -1.26
C SER A 31 2.15 9.10 -1.89
N LEU A 32 2.10 8.93 -3.21
CA LEU A 32 0.89 8.42 -3.87
C LEU A 32 0.63 6.96 -3.51
N VAL A 33 1.66 6.12 -3.51
CA VAL A 33 1.52 4.72 -3.10
C VAL A 33 1.05 4.63 -1.65
N TYR A 34 1.64 5.42 -0.74
CA TYR A 34 1.19 5.50 0.66
C TYR A 34 -0.28 5.89 0.78
N MET A 35 -0.71 6.97 0.11
CA MET A 35 -2.11 7.41 0.15
C MET A 35 -3.05 6.33 -0.39
N THR A 36 -2.64 5.63 -1.44
CA THR A 36 -3.42 4.55 -2.04
C THR A 36 -3.54 3.35 -1.10
N LEU A 37 -2.44 2.93 -0.46
CA LEU A 37 -2.45 1.86 0.56
C LEU A 37 -3.34 2.22 1.75
N LYS A 38 -3.27 3.47 2.21
CA LYS A 38 -4.12 3.98 3.27
C LYS A 38 -5.60 3.94 2.88
N GLU A 39 -5.95 4.41 1.68
CA GLU A 39 -7.32 4.36 1.15
C GLU A 39 -7.84 2.92 1.08
N ILE A 40 -7.04 1.98 0.56
CA ILE A 40 -7.37 0.54 0.52
C ILE A 40 -7.70 0.02 1.92
N SER A 41 -6.88 0.38 2.92
CA SER A 41 -7.10 0.03 4.33
C SER A 41 -8.39 0.63 4.88
N ASP A 42 -8.61 1.93 4.65
CA ASP A 42 -9.70 2.68 5.26
C ASP A 42 -11.06 2.30 4.64
N GLU A 43 -11.10 2.09 3.32
CA GLU A 43 -12.31 1.69 2.59
C GLU A 43 -12.49 0.17 2.48
N LYS A 44 -11.55 -0.60 3.03
CA LYS A 44 -11.56 -2.08 3.02
C LYS A 44 -11.69 -2.67 1.60
N ILE A 45 -10.90 -2.17 0.66
CA ILE A 45 -10.92 -2.64 -0.74
C ILE A 45 -10.31 -4.05 -0.80
N ASP A 46 -11.12 -5.06 -1.06
CA ASP A 46 -10.76 -6.50 -0.98
C ASP A 46 -10.71 -7.22 -2.34
N SER A 47 -10.68 -6.46 -3.43
CA SER A 47 -10.55 -7.01 -4.78
C SER A 47 -9.27 -7.81 -4.93
N LYS A 48 -9.36 -9.02 -5.48
CA LYS A 48 -8.22 -9.93 -5.70
C LYS A 48 -7.02 -9.23 -6.36
N ASP A 49 -7.23 -8.52 -7.47
CA ASP A 49 -6.14 -7.83 -8.18
C ASP A 49 -5.44 -6.76 -7.33
N VAL A 50 -6.20 -6.08 -6.45
CA VAL A 50 -5.65 -5.07 -5.52
C VAL A 50 -4.84 -5.77 -4.43
N ILE A 51 -5.38 -6.84 -3.84
CA ILE A 51 -4.67 -7.64 -2.82
C ILE A 51 -3.36 -8.20 -3.38
N ASP A 52 -3.38 -8.81 -4.57
CA ASP A 52 -2.20 -9.36 -5.23
C ASP A 52 -1.15 -8.26 -5.49
N THR A 53 -1.60 -7.05 -5.84
CA THR A 53 -0.71 -5.90 -6.04
C THR A 53 -0.08 -5.42 -4.72
N VAL A 54 -0.85 -5.37 -3.63
CA VAL A 54 -0.35 -4.99 -2.30
C VAL A 54 0.61 -6.06 -1.76
N LEU A 55 0.31 -7.36 -1.98
CA LEU A 55 1.21 -8.47 -1.64
C LEU A 55 2.56 -8.34 -2.32
N ALA A 56 2.60 -8.00 -3.61
CA ALA A 56 3.84 -7.79 -4.34
C ALA A 56 4.69 -6.64 -3.74
N ILE A 57 4.06 -5.61 -3.17
CA ILE A 57 4.76 -4.53 -2.46
C ILE A 57 5.26 -5.02 -1.09
N ALA A 58 4.45 -5.78 -0.35
CA ALA A 58 4.78 -6.32 0.96
C ALA A 58 5.94 -7.35 0.91
N ASN A 59 6.00 -8.15 -0.15
CA ASN A 59 7.08 -9.11 -0.39
C ASN A 59 8.34 -8.46 -0.96
N ASN A 60 8.29 -7.16 -1.29
CA ASN A 60 9.36 -6.46 -1.97
C ASN A 60 9.71 -7.07 -3.36
N ASP A 61 8.75 -7.77 -3.98
CA ASP A 61 8.89 -8.40 -5.30
C ASP A 61 8.99 -7.35 -6.43
N ARG A 62 8.55 -6.12 -6.14
CA ARG A 62 8.70 -4.98 -7.03
C ARG A 62 9.94 -4.19 -6.61
N GLU A 63 10.99 -4.23 -7.42
CA GLU A 63 12.02 -3.20 -7.37
C GLU A 63 11.34 -1.85 -7.64
N ILE A 64 10.99 -1.13 -6.57
CA ILE A 64 10.68 0.31 -6.64
C ILE A 64 12.02 0.98 -6.92
N SER A 65 12.43 0.90 -8.18
CA SER A 65 13.77 1.16 -8.66
C SER A 65 14.18 2.57 -8.27
N SER A 66 15.25 2.65 -7.48
CA SER A 66 15.91 3.84 -6.95
C SER A 66 15.40 4.38 -5.59
N ARG A 67 16.21 4.12 -4.54
CA ARG A 67 16.48 4.91 -3.31
C ARG A 67 15.79 4.50 -2.00
N GLY A 68 16.55 3.77 -1.16
CA GLY A 68 16.60 3.95 0.30
C GLY A 68 15.34 3.68 1.14
N LEU A 69 15.28 4.32 2.32
CA LEU A 69 14.28 4.17 3.41
C LEU A 69 12.81 4.12 2.95
N GLY A 70 12.47 4.69 1.79
CA GLY A 70 11.11 4.70 1.25
C GLY A 70 10.57 3.30 0.90
N VAL A 71 11.43 2.37 0.46
CA VAL A 71 11.03 1.00 0.11
C VAL A 71 10.62 0.23 1.37
N THR A 72 11.44 0.31 2.42
CA THR A 72 11.13 -0.31 3.72
C THR A 72 9.85 0.26 4.31
N THR A 73 9.65 1.59 4.25
CA THR A 73 8.40 2.20 4.74
C THR A 73 7.18 1.72 3.96
N LEU A 74 7.25 1.67 2.62
CA LEU A 74 6.13 1.19 1.82
C LEU A 74 5.82 -0.30 2.05
N ARG A 75 6.86 -1.14 2.23
CA ARG A 75 6.69 -2.54 2.65
C ARG A 75 5.89 -2.63 3.95
N ILE A 76 6.32 -1.90 4.99
CA ILE A 76 5.65 -1.90 6.30
C ILE A 76 4.19 -1.45 6.18
N VAL A 77 3.93 -0.40 5.40
CA VAL A 77 2.57 0.12 5.17
C VAL A 77 1.71 -0.88 4.38
N ALA A 78 2.29 -1.57 3.38
CA ALA A 78 1.60 -2.62 2.64
C ALA A 78 1.22 -3.80 3.54
N ILE A 79 2.13 -4.24 4.41
CA ILE A 79 1.85 -5.29 5.40
C ILE A 79 0.75 -4.83 6.38
N ALA A 80 0.79 -3.57 6.83
CA ALA A 80 -0.25 -3.01 7.69
C ALA A 80 -1.63 -3.00 6.99
N THR A 81 -1.63 -2.67 5.68
CA THR A 81 -2.83 -2.68 4.85
C THR A 81 -3.42 -4.09 4.77
N LEU A 82 -2.60 -5.08 4.42
CA LEU A 82 -3.03 -6.49 4.34
C LEU A 82 -3.56 -7.01 5.67
N ASN A 83 -2.86 -6.71 6.77
CA ASN A 83 -3.27 -7.12 8.11
C ASN A 83 -4.64 -6.53 8.49
N LYS A 84 -4.89 -5.25 8.16
CA LYS A 84 -6.22 -4.62 8.37
C LYS A 84 -7.34 -5.27 7.54
N LEU A 85 -7.01 -5.82 6.37
CA LEU A 85 -7.94 -6.54 5.51
C LEU A 85 -8.12 -8.01 5.91
N GLY A 86 -7.45 -8.48 6.97
CA GLY A 86 -7.51 -9.87 7.43
C GLY A 86 -6.51 -10.82 6.74
N ASN A 87 -5.59 -10.30 5.92
CA ASN A 87 -4.52 -11.06 5.28
C ASN A 87 -3.23 -10.95 6.12
N SER A 88 -3.22 -11.58 7.30
CA SER A 88 -2.16 -11.38 8.30
C SER A 88 -0.92 -12.25 8.11
N GLU A 89 -0.89 -13.15 7.12
CA GLU A 89 0.19 -14.15 6.97
C GLU A 89 1.60 -13.55 7.00
N ILE A 90 1.83 -12.48 6.23
CA ILE A 90 3.12 -11.77 6.23
C ILE A 90 3.38 -11.13 7.60
N PHE A 91 2.38 -10.47 8.18
CA PHE A 91 2.51 -9.83 9.50
C PHE A 91 2.87 -10.84 10.60
N ASP A 92 2.22 -12.00 10.60
CA ASP A 92 2.41 -13.03 11.62
C ASP A 92 3.83 -13.62 11.58
N SER A 93 4.45 -13.64 10.40
CA SER A 93 5.82 -14.10 10.16
C SER A 93 6.92 -13.13 10.59
N LEU A 94 6.58 -11.86 10.88
CA LEU A 94 7.55 -10.83 11.28
C LEU A 94 8.02 -10.99 12.72
N ASP A 95 9.21 -10.46 13.02
CA ASP A 95 9.67 -10.30 14.40
C ASP A 95 8.90 -9.18 15.14
N GLU A 96 9.00 -9.10 16.47
CA GLU A 96 8.24 -8.13 17.25
C GLU A 96 8.61 -6.66 16.96
N ASN A 97 9.85 -6.38 16.55
CA ASN A 97 10.25 -5.01 16.20
C ASN A 97 9.55 -4.59 14.90
N GLU A 98 9.58 -5.45 13.88
CA GLU A 98 8.87 -5.23 12.62
C GLU A 98 7.35 -5.16 12.84
N LYS A 99 6.76 -6.03 13.67
CA LYS A 99 5.33 -5.96 14.04
C LYS A 99 4.97 -4.63 14.67
N ASN A 100 5.83 -4.09 15.54
CA ASN A 100 5.61 -2.78 16.15
C ASN A 100 5.64 -1.65 15.11
N LEU A 101 6.51 -1.72 14.11
CA LEU A 101 6.50 -0.77 12.98
C LEU A 101 5.19 -0.87 12.18
N VAL A 102 4.71 -2.08 11.89
CA VAL A 102 3.46 -2.31 11.16
C VAL A 102 2.26 -1.76 11.94
N ARG A 103 2.18 -2.02 13.25
CA ARG A 103 1.12 -1.48 14.13
C ARG A 103 1.13 0.05 14.14
N GLY A 104 2.32 0.67 14.05
CA GLY A 104 2.52 2.12 14.01
C GLY A 104 2.23 2.80 12.67
N ALA A 105 2.05 2.05 11.56
CA ALA A 105 2.05 2.61 10.20
C ALA A 105 0.87 3.56 9.89
N PHE A 106 -0.23 3.43 10.63
CA PHE A 106 -1.43 4.25 10.50
C PHE A 106 -1.84 4.95 11.81
N SER A 107 -0.95 4.96 12.81
CA SER A 107 -1.17 5.60 14.12
C SER A 107 -1.16 7.12 14.04
#